data_AF-A0A936GF97-F1
#
_entry.id   AF-A0A936GF97-F1
#
_cell.length_a   1.000
_cell.length_b   1.000
_cell.length_c   1.000
_cell.angle_alpha   90.00
_cell.angle_beta   90.00
_cell.angle_gamma   90.00
#
_symmetry.space_group_name_H-M   'P 1'
#
loop_
_entity.id
_entity.type
_entity.pdbx_description
1 polymer ?
#
loop_
_entity_poly.entity_id
_entity_poly.type
_entity_poly.pdbx_seq_one_letter_code
_entity_poly.pdbx_strand_id
1 'polypeptide(L)'
;MNTICLWNDRQFTNSFFRRFGVRFRPSFYTHFGVEGGAVCVLHTWGQNLSLHPHIHCIVPAAGYSLKGQWKNRVPMVASVSGSAT
;
A
#
# COMPACT_ATOMS: atom_id res chain seq x y z
N MET A 1 -23.25 -6.84 -4.13
CA MET A 1 -21.98 -6.11 -4.33
C MET A 1 -22.28 -4.75 -4.94
N ASN A 2 -21.65 -3.68 -4.44
CA ASN A 2 -22.13 -2.30 -4.52
C ASN A 2 -21.77 -1.61 -5.86
N THR A 3 -22.77 -1.05 -6.56
CA THR A 3 -22.63 -0.27 -7.81
C THR A 3 -21.78 1.00 -7.65
N ILE A 4 -21.52 1.41 -6.41
CA ILE A 4 -20.67 2.55 -6.03
C ILE A 4 -19.29 2.50 -6.69
N CYS A 5 -18.73 1.30 -6.88
CA CYS A 5 -17.38 1.13 -7.46
C CYS A 5 -17.34 1.47 -8.96
N LEU A 6 -18.47 1.32 -9.67
CA LEU A 6 -18.57 1.57 -11.11
C LEU A 6 -18.96 3.02 -11.42
N TRP A 7 -19.62 3.69 -10.47
CA TRP A 7 -20.17 5.03 -10.67
C TRP A 7 -19.11 6.13 -10.63
N ASN A 8 -18.06 5.96 -9.80
CA ASN A 8 -16.99 6.94 -9.69
C ASN A 8 -15.64 6.25 -9.41
N ASP A 9 -15.15 5.55 -10.42
CA ASP A 9 -13.91 4.78 -10.38
C ASP A 9 -12.73 5.63 -9.86
N ARG A 10 -12.58 6.87 -10.31
CA ARG A 10 -11.48 7.75 -9.87
C ARG A 10 -11.49 8.05 -8.37
N GLN A 11 -12.65 8.36 -7.79
CA GLN A 11 -12.74 8.64 -6.34
C GLN A 11 -12.59 7.36 -5.52
N PHE A 12 -13.11 6.26 -6.04
CA PHE A 12 -12.98 4.95 -5.43
C PHE A 12 -11.52 4.51 -5.39
N THR A 13 -10.82 4.49 -6.53
CA THR A 13 -9.40 4.14 -6.65
C THR A 13 -8.52 5.03 -5.77
N ASN A 14 -8.72 6.36 -5.79
CA ASN A 14 -8.01 7.31 -4.94
C ASN A 14 -8.15 6.99 -3.44
N SER A 15 -9.30 6.49 -3.02
CA SER A 15 -9.55 6.14 -1.61
C SER A 15 -8.66 4.98 -1.15
N PHE A 16 -8.43 3.97 -2.00
CA PHE A 16 -7.52 2.87 -1.68
C PHE A 16 -6.07 3.33 -1.57
N PHE A 17 -5.57 4.09 -2.55
CA PHE A 17 -4.21 4.60 -2.53
C PHE A 17 -3.96 5.56 -1.36
N ARG A 18 -4.93 6.43 -1.06
CA ARG A 18 -4.88 7.31 0.11
C ARG A 18 -4.81 6.51 1.40
N ARG A 19 -5.67 5.49 1.56
CA ARG A 19 -5.71 4.66 2.77
C ARG A 19 -4.43 3.84 2.95
N PHE A 20 -3.84 3.36 1.86
CA PHE A 20 -2.53 2.72 1.88
C PHE A 20 -1.45 3.73 2.32
N GLY A 21 -1.36 4.88 1.66
CA GLY A 21 -0.30 5.87 1.90
C GLY A 21 -0.26 6.41 3.33
N VAL A 22 -1.43 6.65 3.95
CA VAL A 22 -1.50 7.15 5.34
C VAL A 22 -0.99 6.14 6.37
N ARG A 23 -1.05 4.84 6.08
CA ARG A 23 -0.53 3.79 6.98
C ARG A 23 0.90 3.41 6.65
N PHE A 24 1.24 3.38 5.36
CA PHE A 24 2.51 2.91 4.85
C PHE A 24 3.68 3.87 5.12
N ARG A 25 3.52 5.18 4.88
CA ARG A 25 4.65 6.11 5.05
C ARG A 25 5.11 6.20 6.51
N PRO A 26 4.20 6.38 7.50
CA PRO A 26 4.62 6.46 8.90
C PRO A 26 5.29 5.18 9.40
N SER A 27 4.84 3.99 8.95
CA SER A 27 5.42 2.72 9.41
C SER A 27 6.89 2.56 9.00
N PHE A 28 7.27 3.10 7.84
CA PHE A 28 8.67 3.11 7.39
C PHE A 28 9.56 3.98 8.28
N TYR A 29 9.06 5.14 8.71
CA TYR A 29 9.79 5.98 9.65
C TYR A 29 9.86 5.33 11.05
N THR A 30 8.75 4.78 11.56
CA THR A 30 8.70 4.25 12.93
C THR A 30 9.47 2.93 13.11
N HIS A 31 9.40 2.02 12.14
CA HIS A 31 10.04 0.70 12.27
C HIS A 31 11.45 0.66 11.70
N PHE A 32 11.76 1.51 10.70
CA PHE A 32 13.03 1.40 9.96
C PHE A 32 13.85 2.70 9.91
N GLY A 33 13.29 3.83 10.36
CA GLY A 33 13.99 5.12 10.38
C GLY A 33 14.42 5.59 8.99
N VAL A 34 13.66 5.21 7.96
CA VAL A 34 13.91 5.56 6.56
C VAL A 34 12.62 6.03 5.88
N GLU A 35 12.77 6.91 4.90
CA GLU A 35 11.76 7.17 3.88
C GLU A 35 11.87 6.08 2.82
N GLY A 36 10.91 5.16 2.85
CA GLY A 36 10.72 4.12 1.83
C GLY A 36 9.65 4.50 0.82
N GLY A 37 9.59 3.72 -0.25
CA GLY A 37 8.56 3.83 -1.28
C GLY A 37 7.86 2.49 -1.51
N ALA A 38 6.75 2.52 -2.23
CA ALA A 38 6.09 1.32 -2.74
C ALA A 38 5.53 1.61 -4.14
N VAL A 39 5.59 0.61 -5.01
CA VAL A 39 4.88 0.64 -6.29
C VAL A 39 3.60 -0.15 -6.09
N CYS A 40 2.45 0.50 -6.27
CA CYS A 40 1.16 -0.10 -6.00
C CYS A 40 0.30 -0.16 -7.27
N VAL A 41 -0.32 -1.31 -7.53
CA VAL A 41 -1.22 -1.57 -8.65
C VAL A 41 -2.59 -1.91 -8.10
N LEU A 42 -3.62 -1.21 -8.55
CA LEU A 42 -5.00 -1.54 -8.22
C LEU A 42 -5.51 -2.64 -9.14
N HIS A 43 -6.06 -3.69 -8.55
CA HIS A 43 -6.67 -4.82 -9.23
C HIS A 43 -8.16 -4.83 -8.92
N THR A 44 -9.02 -4.74 -9.94
CA THR A 44 -10.47 -4.54 -9.77
C THR A 44 -11.30 -5.80 -9.97
N TRP A 45 -10.81 -6.80 -10.72
CA TRP A 45 -11.54 -8.00 -11.10
C TRP A 45 -10.86 -9.27 -10.63
N GLY A 46 -11.59 -10.18 -9.99
CA GLY A 46 -11.05 -11.51 -9.63
C GLY A 46 -10.98 -12.46 -10.83
N GLN A 47 -10.35 -13.62 -10.64
CA GLN A 47 -10.26 -14.69 -11.67
C GLN A 47 -11.63 -15.15 -12.20
N ASN A 48 -12.68 -15.06 -11.38
CA ASN A 48 -14.06 -15.41 -11.76
C ASN A 48 -14.87 -14.19 -12.26
N LEU A 49 -14.21 -13.11 -12.68
CA LEU A 49 -14.82 -11.84 -13.10
C LEU A 49 -15.77 -11.22 -12.05
N SER A 50 -15.61 -11.60 -10.78
CA SER A 50 -16.28 -10.94 -9.66
C SER A 50 -15.56 -9.64 -9.32
N LEU A 51 -16.32 -8.61 -8.97
CA LEU A 51 -15.77 -7.33 -8.52
C LEU A 51 -15.06 -7.52 -7.18
N HIS A 52 -13.73 -7.38 -7.17
CA HIS A 52 -12.87 -7.56 -6.00
C HIS A 52 -11.73 -6.53 -6.00
N PRO A 53 -12.02 -5.25 -5.66
CA PRO A 53 -11.02 -4.19 -5.69
C PRO A 53 -10.02 -4.33 -4.54
N HIS A 54 -8.76 -4.55 -4.88
CA HIS A 54 -7.63 -4.67 -3.95
C HIS A 54 -6.35 -4.06 -4.55
N ILE A 55 -5.43 -3.61 -3.71
CA ILE A 55 -4.14 -3.08 -4.15
C ILE A 55 -3.04 -4.14 -3.90
N HIS A 56 -2.26 -4.43 -4.93
CA HIS A 56 -0.97 -5.09 -4.79
C HIS A 56 0.12 -4.04 -4.67
N CYS A 57 1.01 -4.16 -3.67
CA CYS A 57 2.13 -3.25 -3.51
C CYS A 57 3.44 -4.03 -3.48
N ILE A 58 4.39 -3.62 -4.33
CA ILE A 58 5.77 -4.06 -4.30
C ILE A 58 6.53 -3.03 -3.48
N VAL A 59 7.16 -3.51 -2.40
CA VAL A 59 7.89 -2.66 -1.47
C VAL A 59 9.37 -3.04 -1.48
N PRO A 60 10.27 -2.20 -2.01
CA PRO A 60 11.70 -2.46 -1.94
C PRO A 60 12.17 -2.48 -0.48
N ALA A 61 13.07 -3.39 -0.14
CA ALA A 61 13.77 -3.42 1.15
C ALA A 61 14.85 -2.33 1.25
N ALA A 62 14.56 -1.13 0.72
CA ALA A 62 15.47 -0.03 0.62
C ALA A 62 14.76 1.32 0.84
N GLY A 63 15.51 2.32 1.29
CA GLY A 63 15.01 3.66 1.53
C GLY A 63 16.10 4.64 1.94
N TYR A 64 15.75 5.91 2.02
CA TYR A 64 16.64 6.97 2.45
C TYR A 64 16.51 7.21 3.96
N SER A 65 17.60 7.26 4.70
CA SER A 65 17.58 7.72 6.09
C SER A 65 17.20 9.20 6.15
N LEU A 66 16.73 9.67 7.31
CA LEU A 66 16.50 11.10 7.59
C LEU A 66 17.73 11.98 7.33
N LYS A 67 18.94 11.39 7.33
CA LYS A 67 20.21 12.05 6.97
C LYS A 67 20.50 12.05 5.45
N GLY A 68 19.55 11.62 4.61
CA GLY A 68 19.72 11.49 3.16
C GLY A 68 20.57 10.29 2.70
N GLN A 69 20.93 9.38 3.61
CA GLN A 69 21.76 8.22 3.26
C GLN A 69 20.92 7.04 2.79
N TRP A 70 21.29 6.46 1.65
CA TRP A 70 20.64 5.28 1.10
C TRP A 70 20.93 4.02 1.94
N LYS A 71 19.89 3.23 2.24
CA LYS A 71 19.98 1.94 2.94
C LYS A 71 19.36 0.83 2.08
N ASN A 72 20.08 -0.26 1.86
CA ASN A 72 19.69 -1.35 0.94
C ASN A 72 19.24 -2.62 1.68
N ARG A 73 19.26 -2.61 3.02
CA ARG A 73 18.94 -3.77 3.88
C ARG A 73 17.99 -3.35 4.98
N VAL A 74 16.81 -2.90 4.60
CA VAL A 74 15.72 -2.68 5.56
C VAL A 74 15.10 -4.05 5.87
N PRO A 75 15.15 -4.54 7.13
CA PRO A 75 14.61 -5.86 7.47
C PRO A 75 13.08 -5.82 7.43
N MET A 76 12.53 -6.11 6.26
CA MET A 76 11.09 -6.08 5.96
C MET A 76 10.40 -7.33 6.54
N VAL A 77 10.22 -7.39 7.86
CA VAL A 77 9.24 -8.30 8.48
C VAL A 77 7.99 -7.48 8.79
N ALA A 78 7.09 -7.39 7.83
CA ALA A 78 5.80 -6.74 7.99
C ALA A 78 4.69 -7.81 8.05
N SER A 79 4.49 -8.44 9.21
CA SER A 79 3.21 -9.10 9.49
C SER A 79 2.20 -8.01 9.80
N VAL A 80 1.35 -7.68 8.83
CA VAL A 80 0.19 -6.80 9.05
C VAL A 80 -1.04 -7.69 9.16
N SER A 81 -1.27 -8.28 10.33
CA SER A 81 -2.53 -8.93 10.66
C SER A 81 -3.59 -7.86 10.90
N GLY A 82 -4.39 -7.53 9.89
CA GLY A 82 -5.60 -6.75 10.07
C GLY A 82 -6.73 -7.67 10.58
N SER A 83 -7.15 -7.53 11.84
CA SER A 83 -8.41 -8.11 12.28
C SER A 83 -9.54 -7.30 11.67
N ALA A 84 -10.32 -7.93 10.79
CA ALA A 84 -11.66 -7.45 10.48
C ALA A 84 -12.51 -7.64 11.74
N THR A 85 -12.82 -6.54 12.42
CA THR A 85 -14.01 -6.46 13.28
C THR A 85 -15.24 -6.31 12.40
#